data_AF-A0A934N864-F1
#
_entry.id   AF-A0A934N864-F1
#
_cell.length_a   1.000
_cell.length_b   1.000
_cell.length_c   1.000
_cell.angle_alpha   90.00
_cell.angle_beta   90.00
_cell.angle_gamma   90.00
#
_symmetry.space_group_name_H-M   'P 1'
#
loop_
_entity.id
_entity.type
_entity.pdbx_description
1 polymer ?
#
loop_
_entity_poly.entity_id
_entity_poly.type
_entity_poly.pdbx_seq_one_letter_code
_entity_poly.pdbx_strand_id
1 'polypeptide(L)'
;MSTERIDIYGGKATIKQNKFDVWQFRMWVSNEKRYYEKSLRTKRRAEAIDKAEEMYFDLQNELKDGRKLFSVSIAEAVAIYLEHRKIDVRTKEIVEGRWNTIRAHLNHFIEYVGEKEKAANLGINTLVKFEWKGKETNYVLFRTEQGASKQTVRNEMASINACQRHLCDIEQITSFPRFRLPSLKIEGSSTKSGEEVQRMTFTHDEWKSFYTSMRSYVAKVKNRLTDKEAFERELVRHWCLFAANSGLRSGEQRQLRWSDVSIHKEKDNGDELLLVRVNIRKGTTKVRKERTFWCRGGDYLQRWKAIQKEYGESTDGLIFSLDGEEEYERYRLHRHWRQIMLLTDIALDKRELLVPYSLRHLAITNQVLSGVSLSDVAFYCGTSVKQIESTYYHLNEEKMRAVATARFVRRDGKIYALGKEIAED
;
A
#
# COMPACT_ATOMS: atom_id res chain seq x y z
N MET A 1 -10.43 -19.56 60.28
CA MET A 1 -11.77 -19.90 59.77
C MET A 1 -11.60 -20.89 58.63
N SER A 2 -12.00 -22.15 58.84
CA SER A 2 -12.01 -23.18 57.80
C SER A 2 -12.97 -22.76 56.70
N THR A 3 -12.47 -22.51 55.50
CA THR A 3 -13.35 -22.15 54.38
C THR A 3 -13.97 -23.41 53.83
N GLU A 4 -15.27 -23.60 54.07
CA GLU A 4 -16.02 -24.76 53.57
C GLU A 4 -15.89 -24.87 52.04
N ARG A 5 -15.47 -26.05 51.56
CA ARG A 5 -15.35 -26.40 50.14
C ARG A 5 -16.31 -27.55 49.87
N ILE A 6 -17.17 -27.37 48.89
CA ILE A 6 -18.15 -28.38 48.47
C ILE A 6 -17.82 -28.78 47.03
N ASP A 7 -17.72 -30.08 46.78
CA ASP A 7 -17.49 -30.63 45.45
C ASP A 7 -18.81 -30.82 44.70
N ILE A 8 -18.82 -30.47 43.42
CA ILE A 8 -19.96 -30.59 42.51
C ILE A 8 -19.62 -31.67 41.47
N TYR A 9 -20.55 -32.59 41.25
CA TYR A 9 -20.39 -33.74 40.33
C TYR A 9 -19.09 -34.54 40.50
N GLY A 10 -18.76 -34.90 41.75
CA GLY A 10 -17.60 -35.76 42.04
C GLY A 10 -16.25 -35.06 41.78
N GLY A 11 -16.18 -33.74 42.01
CA GLY A 11 -14.94 -32.96 41.91
C GLY A 11 -14.70 -32.31 40.55
N LYS A 12 -15.66 -32.40 39.62
CA LYS A 12 -15.57 -31.73 38.31
C LYS A 12 -15.66 -30.21 38.42
N ALA A 13 -16.41 -29.72 39.40
CA ALA A 13 -16.40 -28.33 39.82
C ALA A 13 -16.44 -28.25 41.35
N THR A 14 -16.12 -27.09 41.92
CA THR A 14 -16.11 -26.87 43.36
C THR A 14 -16.69 -25.51 43.69
N ILE A 15 -17.35 -25.40 44.85
CA ILE A 15 -17.78 -24.12 45.40
C ILE A 15 -17.07 -23.85 46.74
N LYS A 16 -16.72 -22.60 46.98
CA LYS A 16 -16.02 -22.14 48.19
C LYS A 16 -16.54 -20.78 48.63
N GLN A 17 -16.70 -20.56 49.94
CA GLN A 17 -17.06 -19.24 50.46
C GLN A 17 -15.89 -18.25 50.38
N ASN A 18 -16.19 -16.98 50.11
CA ASN A 18 -15.23 -15.89 50.26
C ASN A 18 -15.28 -15.31 51.70
N LYS A 19 -14.49 -14.26 51.96
CA LYS A 19 -14.45 -13.58 53.28
C LYS A 19 -15.78 -12.92 53.71
N PHE A 20 -16.77 -12.88 52.82
CA PHE A 20 -18.09 -12.26 53.04
C PHE A 20 -19.23 -13.31 53.03
N ASP A 21 -18.90 -14.59 53.18
CA ASP A 21 -19.80 -15.75 53.16
C ASP A 21 -20.54 -15.96 51.83
N VAL A 22 -20.08 -15.35 50.74
CA VAL A 22 -20.67 -15.52 49.40
C VAL A 22 -19.97 -16.67 48.68
N TRP A 23 -20.77 -17.64 48.22
CA TRP A 23 -20.28 -18.80 47.49
C TRP A 23 -19.69 -18.42 46.13
N GLN A 24 -18.49 -18.93 45.84
CA GLN A 24 -17.78 -18.79 44.58
C GLN A 24 -17.69 -20.16 43.90
N PHE A 25 -18.08 -20.24 42.64
CA PHE A 25 -17.89 -21.38 41.77
C PHE A 25 -16.48 -21.43 41.19
N ARG A 26 -15.93 -22.63 41.04
CA ARG A 26 -14.62 -22.90 40.47
C ARG A 26 -14.61 -24.20 39.68
N MET A 27 -14.23 -24.15 38.40
CA MET A 27 -14.10 -25.32 37.52
C MET A 27 -12.77 -25.30 36.76
N TRP A 28 -12.11 -26.44 36.64
CA TRP A 28 -10.91 -26.56 35.80
C TRP A 28 -11.31 -26.78 34.34
N VAL A 29 -10.82 -25.92 33.44
CA VAL A 29 -11.05 -26.05 31.99
C VAL A 29 -9.80 -26.69 31.38
N SER A 30 -9.86 -27.99 31.08
CA SER A 30 -8.72 -28.76 30.59
C SER A 30 -8.12 -28.21 29.30
N ASN A 31 -8.97 -27.78 28.36
CA ASN A 31 -8.56 -27.28 27.04
C ASN A 31 -7.80 -25.96 27.13
N GLU A 32 -8.06 -25.16 28.16
CA GLU A 32 -7.47 -23.83 28.36
C GLU A 32 -6.49 -23.78 29.55
N LYS A 33 -6.26 -24.94 30.20
CA LYS A 33 -5.35 -25.14 31.35
C LYS A 33 -5.50 -24.08 32.45
N ARG A 34 -6.73 -23.68 32.75
CA ARG A 34 -7.03 -22.60 33.70
C ARG A 34 -8.34 -22.84 34.47
N TYR A 35 -8.42 -22.31 35.69
CA TYR A 35 -9.64 -22.30 36.50
C TYR A 35 -10.60 -21.18 36.08
N TYR A 36 -11.86 -21.53 35.82
CA TYR A 36 -12.97 -20.60 35.67
C TYR A 36 -13.53 -20.34 37.06
N GLU A 37 -13.60 -19.08 37.48
CA GLU A 37 -14.08 -18.69 38.80
C GLU A 37 -15.16 -17.61 38.68
N LYS A 38 -16.30 -17.80 39.36
CA LYS A 38 -17.43 -16.86 39.32
C LYS A 38 -18.22 -16.86 40.63
N SER A 39 -18.64 -15.68 41.07
CA SER A 39 -19.50 -15.54 42.25
C SER A 39 -20.90 -16.04 41.97
N LEU A 40 -21.43 -16.92 42.83
CA LEU A 40 -22.83 -17.40 42.78
C LEU A 40 -23.81 -16.39 43.40
N ARG A 41 -23.28 -15.31 44.01
CA ARG A 41 -24.04 -14.20 44.61
C ARG A 41 -25.09 -14.64 45.63
N THR A 42 -24.90 -15.78 46.28
CA THR A 42 -25.75 -16.25 47.38
C THR A 42 -24.89 -16.68 48.57
N LYS A 43 -25.46 -16.58 49.76
CA LYS A 43 -24.89 -17.12 51.02
C LYS A 43 -25.51 -18.47 51.37
N ARG A 44 -26.67 -18.81 50.79
CA ARG A 44 -27.44 -20.02 51.11
C ARG A 44 -26.81 -21.23 50.42
N ARG A 45 -26.46 -22.25 51.20
CA ARG A 45 -25.80 -23.48 50.73
C ARG A 45 -26.60 -24.22 49.66
N ALA A 46 -27.90 -24.46 49.88
CA ALA A 46 -28.75 -25.18 48.94
C ALA A 46 -28.84 -24.46 47.57
N GLU A 47 -29.14 -23.16 47.61
CA GLU A 47 -29.19 -22.31 46.40
C GLU A 47 -27.84 -22.22 45.67
N ALA A 48 -26.73 -22.27 46.41
CA ALA A 48 -25.40 -22.28 45.82
C ALA A 48 -25.10 -23.59 45.09
N ILE A 49 -25.58 -24.73 45.58
CA ILE A 49 -25.44 -26.03 44.92
C ILE A 49 -26.24 -26.01 43.61
N ASP A 50 -27.51 -25.62 43.64
CA ASP A 50 -28.37 -25.57 42.44
C ASP A 50 -27.77 -24.66 41.35
N LYS A 51 -27.33 -23.45 41.73
CA LYS A 51 -26.68 -22.51 40.79
C LYS A 51 -25.34 -23.02 40.26
N ALA A 52 -24.59 -23.79 41.05
CA ALA A 52 -23.33 -24.35 40.63
C ALA A 52 -23.52 -25.51 39.64
N GLU A 53 -24.56 -26.31 39.83
CA GLU A 53 -24.95 -27.40 38.94
C GLU A 53 -25.41 -26.86 37.58
N GLU A 54 -26.30 -25.86 37.57
CA GLU A 54 -26.74 -25.17 36.36
C GLU A 54 -25.56 -24.54 35.60
N MET A 55 -24.72 -23.78 36.31
CA MET A 55 -23.52 -23.16 35.72
C MET A 55 -22.54 -24.19 35.15
N TYR A 56 -22.41 -25.36 35.78
CA TYR A 56 -21.58 -26.44 35.25
C TYR A 56 -22.10 -26.94 33.91
N PHE A 57 -23.41 -27.19 33.78
CA PHE A 57 -24.00 -27.64 32.51
C PHE A 57 -23.87 -26.59 31.40
N ASP A 58 -24.10 -25.32 31.70
CA ASP A 58 -23.93 -24.23 30.73
C ASP A 58 -22.50 -24.18 30.18
N LEU A 59 -21.50 -24.20 31.08
CA LEU A 59 -20.10 -24.17 30.68
C LEU A 59 -19.68 -25.44 29.92
N GLN A 60 -20.26 -26.60 30.24
CA GLN A 60 -20.02 -27.83 29.48
C GLN A 60 -20.64 -27.80 28.09
N ASN A 61 -21.83 -27.20 27.93
CA ASN A 61 -22.44 -27.00 26.62
C ASN A 61 -21.60 -26.05 25.76
N GLU A 62 -21.15 -24.93 26.33
CA GLU A 62 -20.25 -24.00 25.63
C GLU A 62 -18.93 -24.67 25.21
N LEU A 63 -18.33 -25.49 26.08
CA LEU A 63 -17.11 -26.24 25.76
C LEU A 63 -17.34 -27.32 24.69
N LYS A 64 -18.50 -28.00 24.70
CA LYS A 64 -18.88 -28.98 23.67
C LYS A 64 -19.11 -28.32 22.31
N ASP A 65 -19.67 -27.12 22.31
CA ASP A 65 -19.88 -26.30 21.11
C ASP A 65 -18.57 -25.67 20.60
N GLY A 66 -17.44 -25.91 21.28
CA GLY A 66 -16.12 -25.43 20.89
C GLY A 66 -15.80 -23.98 21.29
N ARG A 67 -16.65 -23.34 22.11
CA ARG A 67 -16.40 -21.98 22.59
C ARG A 67 -15.29 -21.95 23.65
N LYS A 68 -14.40 -20.98 23.54
CA LYS A 68 -13.36 -20.71 24.56
C LYS A 68 -13.98 -19.93 25.73
N LEU A 69 -13.83 -20.44 26.95
CA LEU A 69 -14.34 -19.85 28.19
C LEU A 69 -13.49 -18.67 28.67
N PHE A 70 -12.20 -18.66 28.36
CA PHE A 70 -11.33 -17.51 28.60
C PHE A 70 -11.18 -16.72 27.32
N SER A 71 -11.67 -15.49 27.34
CA SER A 71 -11.41 -14.52 26.27
C SER A 71 -9.90 -14.33 26.13
N VAL A 72 -9.36 -14.61 24.93
CA VAL A 72 -7.99 -14.25 24.56
C VAL A 72 -7.83 -12.73 24.55
N SER A 73 -6.61 -12.26 24.77
CA SER A 73 -6.32 -10.84 24.54
C SER A 73 -6.50 -10.50 23.06
N ILE A 74 -6.76 -9.24 22.75
CA ILE A 74 -6.86 -8.80 21.36
C ILE A 74 -5.53 -8.96 20.62
N ALA A 75 -4.39 -8.83 21.31
CA ALA A 75 -3.08 -9.07 20.75
C ALA A 75 -2.90 -10.54 20.33
N GLU A 76 -3.31 -11.48 21.18
CA GLU A 76 -3.32 -12.92 20.87
C GLU A 76 -4.27 -13.23 19.70
N ALA A 77 -5.47 -12.64 19.71
CA ALA A 77 -6.45 -12.83 18.65
C ALA A 77 -5.91 -12.33 17.30
N VAL A 78 -5.32 -11.13 17.26
CA VAL A 78 -4.69 -10.58 16.07
C VAL A 78 -3.53 -11.47 15.59
N ALA A 79 -2.73 -12.02 16.51
CA ALA A 79 -1.64 -12.93 16.15
C ALA A 79 -2.16 -14.18 15.42
N ILE A 80 -3.28 -14.76 15.87
CA ILE A 80 -3.94 -15.90 15.19
C ILE A 80 -4.29 -15.53 13.74
N TYR A 81 -4.94 -14.38 13.54
CA TYR A 81 -5.28 -13.92 12.18
C TYR A 81 -4.04 -13.64 11.32
N LEU A 82 -2.96 -13.09 11.91
CA LEU A 82 -1.72 -12.85 11.18
C LEU A 82 -1.03 -14.14 10.75
N GLU A 83 -1.07 -15.21 11.55
CA GLU A 83 -0.59 -16.53 11.15
C GLU A 83 -1.43 -17.12 10.02
N HIS A 84 -2.76 -16.99 10.08
CA HIS A 84 -3.61 -17.34 8.94
C HIS A 84 -3.20 -16.57 7.67
N ARG A 85 -2.98 -15.25 7.76
CA ARG A 85 -2.50 -14.46 6.62
C ARG A 85 -1.08 -14.83 6.16
N LYS A 86 -0.23 -15.47 6.98
CA LYS A 86 1.06 -16.02 6.52
C LYS A 86 0.88 -17.26 5.64
N ILE A 87 -0.16 -18.07 5.89
CA ILE A 87 -0.52 -19.18 5.00
C ILE A 87 -0.85 -18.62 3.61
N ASP A 88 -1.58 -17.51 3.54
CA ASP A 88 -1.91 -16.85 2.27
C ASP A 88 -0.68 -16.32 1.49
N VAL A 89 0.42 -16.04 2.20
CA VAL A 89 1.71 -15.74 1.55
C VAL A 89 2.29 -17.00 0.92
N ARG A 90 2.25 -18.13 1.63
CA ARG A 90 2.73 -19.44 1.14
C ARG A 90 1.91 -19.93 -0.04
N THR A 91 0.59 -19.74 -0.03
CA THR A 91 -0.31 -20.10 -1.14
C THR A 91 -0.28 -19.09 -2.30
N LYS A 92 0.52 -18.02 -2.20
CA LYS A 92 0.68 -16.95 -3.20
C LYS A 92 -0.59 -16.14 -3.46
N GLU A 93 -1.57 -16.18 -2.56
CA GLU A 93 -2.73 -15.29 -2.61
C GLU A 93 -2.37 -13.85 -2.26
N ILE A 94 -1.41 -13.68 -1.32
CA ILE A 94 -0.80 -12.38 -1.04
C ILE A 94 0.72 -12.44 -1.10
N VAL A 95 1.33 -11.26 -1.17
CA VAL A 95 2.78 -11.08 -1.08
C VAL A 95 3.18 -10.64 0.32
N GLU A 96 4.44 -10.88 0.68
CA GLU A 96 5.04 -10.52 1.98
C GLU A 96 4.81 -9.05 2.35
N GLY A 97 4.94 -8.12 1.39
CA GLY A 97 4.68 -6.70 1.62
C GLY A 97 3.22 -6.39 2.02
N ARG A 98 2.25 -7.17 1.51
CA ARG A 98 0.84 -7.02 1.89
C ARG A 98 0.61 -7.55 3.31
N TRP A 99 1.21 -8.67 3.67
CA TRP A 99 1.16 -9.18 5.04
C TRP A 99 1.74 -8.17 6.05
N ASN A 100 2.90 -7.60 5.76
CA ASN A 100 3.52 -6.55 6.58
C ASN A 100 2.61 -5.31 6.74
N THR A 101 1.88 -4.94 5.69
CA THR A 101 0.88 -3.86 5.75
C THR A 101 -0.28 -4.22 6.67
N ILE A 102 -0.84 -5.43 6.58
CA ILE A 102 -1.92 -5.89 7.45
C ILE A 102 -1.46 -5.90 8.91
N ARG A 103 -0.25 -6.41 9.18
CA ARG A 103 0.35 -6.38 10.52
C ARG A 103 0.45 -4.96 11.06
N ALA A 104 0.96 -4.01 10.28
CA ALA A 104 1.04 -2.60 10.70
C ALA A 104 -0.35 -2.02 11.03
N HIS A 105 -1.35 -2.27 10.18
CA HIS A 105 -2.72 -1.81 10.42
C HIS A 105 -3.30 -2.36 11.73
N LEU A 106 -3.09 -3.66 11.99
CA LEU A 106 -3.61 -4.30 13.20
C LEU A 106 -2.84 -3.91 14.46
N ASN A 107 -1.55 -3.58 14.34
CA ASN A 107 -0.79 -3.02 15.47
C ASN A 107 -1.35 -1.65 15.91
N HIS A 108 -1.72 -0.77 14.98
CA HIS A 108 -2.40 0.49 15.33
C HIS A 108 -3.76 0.25 16.00
N PHE A 109 -4.46 -0.83 15.62
CA PHE A 109 -5.69 -1.22 16.29
C PHE A 109 -5.45 -1.73 17.72
N ILE A 110 -4.42 -2.56 17.92
CA ILE A 110 -4.01 -3.02 19.26
C ILE A 110 -3.63 -1.82 20.14
N GLU A 111 -2.90 -0.85 19.61
CA GLU A 111 -2.57 0.39 20.33
C GLU A 111 -3.81 1.19 20.72
N TYR A 112 -4.81 1.23 19.84
CA TYR A 112 -6.07 1.92 20.07
C TYR A 112 -6.89 1.30 21.21
N VAL A 113 -7.04 -0.03 21.22
CA VAL A 113 -7.89 -0.72 22.23
C VAL A 113 -7.13 -1.15 23.49
N GLY A 114 -5.82 -1.31 23.41
CA GLY A 114 -4.96 -1.83 24.48
C GLY A 114 -4.64 -3.32 24.30
N GLU A 115 -3.35 -3.67 24.41
CA GLU A 115 -2.83 -5.02 24.18
C GLU A 115 -3.49 -6.12 25.02
N LYS A 116 -3.83 -5.79 26.26
CA LYS A 116 -4.43 -6.73 27.23
C LYS A 116 -5.94 -6.77 27.18
N GLU A 117 -6.58 -5.90 26.39
CA GLU A 117 -8.03 -5.87 26.25
C GLU A 117 -8.52 -7.20 25.69
N LYS A 118 -9.67 -7.67 26.16
CA LYS A 118 -10.21 -8.96 25.74
C LYS A 118 -10.97 -8.81 24.46
N ALA A 119 -10.69 -9.66 23.46
CA ALA A 119 -11.36 -9.59 22.17
C ALA A 119 -12.90 -9.71 22.31
N ALA A 120 -13.37 -10.50 23.27
CA ALA A 120 -14.79 -10.67 23.58
C ALA A 120 -15.45 -9.46 24.26
N ASN A 121 -14.67 -8.58 24.90
CA ASN A 121 -15.20 -7.37 25.55
C ASN A 121 -15.44 -6.22 24.55
N LEU A 122 -14.82 -6.29 23.37
CA LEU A 122 -14.99 -5.26 22.35
C LEU A 122 -16.44 -5.23 21.87
N GLY A 123 -17.00 -4.04 21.69
CA GLY A 123 -18.36 -3.84 21.22
C GLY A 123 -18.41 -3.51 19.73
N ILE A 124 -19.57 -3.68 19.11
CA ILE A 124 -19.78 -3.30 17.70
C ILE A 124 -19.42 -1.83 17.41
N ASN A 125 -19.54 -0.95 18.41
CA ASN A 125 -19.27 0.48 18.31
C ASN A 125 -17.84 0.89 18.68
N THR A 126 -16.93 -0.06 18.97
CA THR A 126 -15.56 0.26 19.43
C THR A 126 -14.82 1.24 18.50
N LEU A 127 -14.98 1.15 17.17
CA LEU A 127 -14.32 2.11 16.26
C LEU A 127 -15.05 3.46 16.16
N VAL A 128 -16.31 3.54 16.56
CA VAL A 128 -17.14 4.75 16.52
C VAL A 128 -17.01 5.56 17.80
N LYS A 129 -16.90 4.89 18.94
CA LYS A 129 -16.78 5.50 20.26
C LYS A 129 -15.93 4.59 21.15
N PHE A 130 -14.85 5.15 21.68
CA PHE A 130 -13.96 4.48 22.61
C PHE A 130 -13.37 5.51 23.58
N GLU A 131 -13.00 5.08 24.77
CA GLU A 131 -12.28 5.93 25.72
C GLU A 131 -10.79 5.63 25.61
N TRP A 132 -10.01 6.59 25.16
CA TRP A 132 -8.56 6.48 25.05
C TRP A 132 -7.89 7.50 25.97
N LYS A 133 -7.12 7.02 26.96
CA LYS A 133 -6.46 7.85 27.99
C LYS A 133 -7.42 8.84 28.69
N GLY A 134 -8.63 8.38 29.03
CA GLY A 134 -9.64 9.19 29.73
C GLY A 134 -10.36 10.22 28.86
N LYS A 135 -10.21 10.15 27.52
CA LYS A 135 -10.93 11.01 26.57
C LYS A 135 -11.74 10.16 25.60
N GLU A 136 -12.99 10.56 25.36
CA GLU A 136 -13.82 9.95 24.34
C GLU A 136 -13.26 10.29 22.94
N THR A 137 -13.10 9.27 22.12
CA THR A 137 -12.56 9.38 20.76
C THR A 137 -13.19 8.34 19.84
N ASN A 138 -12.83 8.39 18.56
CA ASN A 138 -13.12 7.36 17.58
C ASN A 138 -11.83 7.01 16.81
N TYR A 139 -11.86 5.89 16.06
CA TYR A 139 -10.65 5.40 15.41
C TYR A 139 -10.07 6.39 14.37
N VAL A 140 -10.94 7.16 13.72
CA VAL A 140 -10.51 8.18 12.74
C VAL A 140 -9.73 9.29 13.43
N LEU A 141 -10.30 9.88 14.50
CA LEU A 141 -9.67 10.96 15.25
C LEU A 141 -8.30 10.52 15.80
N PHE A 142 -8.27 9.36 16.46
CA PHE A 142 -7.04 8.76 16.98
C PHE A 142 -5.93 8.69 15.93
N ARG A 143 -6.23 8.19 14.72
CA ARG A 143 -5.22 8.07 13.66
C ARG A 143 -4.88 9.39 12.99
N THR A 144 -5.83 10.31 12.83
CA THR A 144 -5.55 11.63 12.26
C THR A 144 -4.69 12.49 13.18
N GLU A 145 -4.86 12.38 14.51
CA GLU A 145 -3.98 13.04 15.49
C GLU A 145 -2.55 12.52 15.43
N GLN A 146 -2.36 11.26 15.02
CA GLN A 146 -1.04 10.67 14.73
C GLN A 146 -0.51 10.99 13.32
N GLY A 147 -1.16 11.89 12.58
CA GLY A 147 -0.73 12.33 11.25
C GLY A 147 -1.07 11.36 10.11
N ALA A 148 -1.93 10.36 10.33
CA ALA A 148 -2.33 9.43 9.28
C ALA A 148 -3.28 10.09 8.27
N SER A 149 -3.06 9.84 6.97
CA SER A 149 -3.97 10.31 5.92
C SER A 149 -5.34 9.61 6.02
N LYS A 150 -6.44 10.30 5.65
CA LYS A 150 -7.80 9.72 5.63
C LYS A 150 -7.86 8.40 4.84
N GLN A 151 -7.14 8.31 3.72
CA GLN A 151 -7.08 7.10 2.91
C GLN A 151 -6.39 5.94 3.64
N THR A 152 -5.32 6.22 4.40
CA THR A 152 -4.64 5.24 5.25
C THR A 152 -5.61 4.70 6.31
N VAL A 153 -6.30 5.58 7.03
CA VAL A 153 -7.27 5.20 8.06
C VAL A 153 -8.39 4.32 7.50
N ARG A 154 -8.90 4.65 6.30
CA ARG A 154 -9.90 3.80 5.61
C ARG A 154 -9.37 2.39 5.35
N ASN A 155 -8.13 2.28 4.88
CA ASN A 155 -7.50 0.99 4.59
C ASN A 155 -7.22 0.19 5.87
N GLU A 156 -6.86 0.86 6.97
CA GLU A 156 -6.70 0.26 8.29
C GLU A 156 -8.02 -0.32 8.79
N MET A 157 -9.10 0.47 8.78
CA MET A 157 -10.45 0.01 9.17
C MET A 157 -10.92 -1.20 8.35
N ALA A 158 -10.58 -1.26 7.06
CA ALA A 158 -10.86 -2.43 6.23
C ALA A 158 -10.09 -3.68 6.69
N SER A 159 -8.79 -3.54 7.02
CA SER A 159 -7.99 -4.64 7.58
C SER A 159 -8.52 -5.08 8.95
N ILE A 160 -8.94 -4.15 9.80
CA ILE A 160 -9.52 -4.44 11.13
C ILE A 160 -10.80 -5.25 10.97
N ASN A 161 -11.72 -4.84 10.09
CA ASN A 161 -12.95 -5.59 9.85
C ASN A 161 -12.70 -6.96 9.19
N ALA A 162 -11.67 -7.11 8.37
CA ALA A 162 -11.29 -8.42 7.85
C ALA A 162 -10.79 -9.36 8.96
N CYS A 163 -9.97 -8.83 9.90
CA CYS A 163 -9.55 -9.55 11.09
C CYS A 163 -10.74 -9.93 11.97
N GLN A 164 -11.60 -8.96 12.32
CA GLN A 164 -12.79 -9.20 13.14
C GLN A 164 -13.70 -10.28 12.57
N ARG A 165 -13.88 -10.28 11.25
CA ARG A 165 -14.68 -11.29 10.57
C ARG A 165 -14.09 -12.68 10.72
N HIS A 166 -12.77 -12.82 10.52
CA HIS A 166 -12.09 -14.10 10.72
C HIS A 166 -12.19 -14.58 12.18
N LEU A 167 -12.01 -13.67 13.14
CA LEU A 167 -12.12 -13.98 14.57
C LEU A 167 -13.54 -14.42 14.98
N CYS A 168 -14.56 -13.90 14.32
CA CYS A 168 -15.96 -14.27 14.56
C CYS A 168 -16.33 -15.57 13.82
N ASP A 169 -16.17 -15.58 12.50
CA ASP A 169 -16.71 -16.61 11.62
C ASP A 169 -15.91 -17.92 11.67
N ILE A 170 -14.59 -17.84 11.91
CA ILE A 170 -13.68 -19.00 11.88
C ILE A 170 -13.24 -19.40 13.29
N GLU A 171 -12.68 -18.45 14.05
CA GLU A 171 -12.10 -18.74 15.36
C GLU A 171 -13.13 -18.73 16.51
N GLN A 172 -14.33 -18.21 16.27
CA GLN A 172 -15.40 -18.07 17.26
C GLN A 172 -14.96 -17.38 18.57
N ILE A 173 -14.02 -16.44 18.46
CA ILE A 173 -13.46 -15.66 19.58
C ILE A 173 -14.36 -14.45 19.93
N THR A 174 -15.04 -13.89 18.92
CA THR A 174 -15.88 -12.70 19.07
C THR A 174 -17.33 -13.00 18.67
N SER A 175 -18.26 -12.19 19.18
CA SER A 175 -19.71 -12.41 19.01
C SER A 175 -20.33 -11.68 17.82
N PHE A 176 -19.54 -10.90 17.06
CA PHE A 176 -20.04 -10.13 15.93
C PHE A 176 -19.01 -10.04 14.79
N PRO A 177 -19.44 -10.04 13.53
CA PRO A 177 -18.55 -10.22 12.39
C PRO A 177 -17.81 -8.96 11.93
N ARG A 178 -18.26 -7.77 12.35
CA ARG A 178 -17.66 -6.48 11.91
C ARG A 178 -17.97 -5.34 12.86
N PHE A 179 -17.00 -4.45 13.06
CA PHE A 179 -17.22 -3.18 13.72
C PHE A 179 -18.05 -2.24 12.83
N ARG A 180 -18.87 -1.41 13.48
CA ARG A 180 -19.43 -0.21 12.86
C ARG A 180 -18.28 0.75 12.57
N LEU A 181 -18.22 1.28 11.35
CA LEU A 181 -17.19 2.23 10.98
C LEU A 181 -17.66 3.66 11.27
N PRO A 182 -16.80 4.52 11.86
CA PRO A 182 -17.09 5.95 11.97
C PRO A 182 -17.24 6.58 10.58
N SER A 183 -18.03 7.65 10.52
CA SER A 183 -18.18 8.41 9.27
C SER A 183 -16.84 9.03 8.87
N LEU A 184 -16.41 8.75 7.65
CA LEU A 184 -15.21 9.33 7.06
C LEU A 184 -15.56 9.86 5.68
N LYS A 185 -15.74 11.18 5.58
CA LYS A 185 -15.85 11.86 4.29
C LYS A 185 -14.46 11.94 3.67
N ILE A 186 -14.27 11.13 2.63
CA ILE A 186 -13.19 11.28 1.69
C ILE A 186 -13.81 11.98 0.49
N GLU A 187 -13.41 13.23 0.25
CA GLU A 187 -13.75 13.91 -1.00
C GLU A 187 -13.28 13.02 -2.15
N GLY A 188 -14.18 12.75 -3.09
CA GLY A 188 -14.15 11.57 -3.94
C GLY A 188 -12.78 11.28 -4.55
N SER A 189 -12.22 10.11 -4.23
CA SER A 189 -11.01 9.57 -4.87
C SER A 189 -11.21 9.18 -6.34
N SER A 190 -12.36 9.49 -6.94
CA SER A 190 -12.75 9.07 -8.29
C SER A 190 -12.29 10.04 -9.38
N THR A 191 -11.84 11.24 -9.02
CA THR A 191 -11.34 12.26 -9.94
C THR A 191 -10.44 13.17 -9.12
N LYS A 192 -9.13 12.91 -9.16
CA LYS A 192 -8.18 13.93 -8.74
C LYS A 192 -8.43 15.13 -9.64
N SER A 193 -8.58 16.33 -9.10
CA SER A 193 -8.75 17.50 -9.97
C SER A 193 -7.56 17.61 -10.92
N GLY A 194 -7.75 18.23 -12.09
CA GLY A 194 -6.64 18.48 -13.02
C GLY A 194 -5.48 19.20 -12.33
N GLU A 195 -5.79 20.11 -11.41
CA GLU A 195 -4.82 20.83 -10.58
C GLU A 195 -4.03 19.92 -9.64
N GLU A 196 -4.67 18.96 -8.96
CA GLU A 196 -3.96 18.00 -8.10
C GLU A 196 -2.96 17.17 -8.91
N VAL A 197 -3.35 16.74 -10.11
CA VAL A 197 -2.48 15.96 -11.00
C VAL A 197 -1.35 16.80 -11.56
N GLN A 198 -1.62 18.05 -11.92
CA GLN A 198 -0.59 19.02 -12.31
C GLN A 198 0.42 19.26 -11.18
N ARG A 199 -0.02 19.29 -9.91
CA ARG A 199 0.88 19.42 -8.76
C ARG A 199 1.75 18.18 -8.53
N MET A 200 1.28 17.00 -8.93
CA MET A 200 2.03 15.74 -8.81
C MET A 200 2.92 15.42 -10.01
N THR A 201 2.98 16.30 -11.03
CA THR A 201 3.79 16.12 -12.23
C THR A 201 4.59 17.38 -12.58
N PHE A 202 5.51 17.25 -13.52
CA PHE A 202 6.35 18.35 -13.98
C PHE A 202 5.68 19.08 -15.13
N THR A 203 5.80 20.40 -15.16
CA THR A 203 5.64 21.19 -16.39
C THR A 203 6.86 20.99 -17.29
N HIS A 204 6.81 21.49 -18.53
CA HIS A 204 7.95 21.42 -19.43
C HIS A 204 9.19 22.12 -18.86
N ASP A 205 9.02 23.33 -18.33
CA ASP A 205 10.12 24.12 -17.77
C ASP A 205 10.67 23.52 -16.47
N GLU A 206 9.81 22.97 -15.61
CA GLU A 206 10.25 22.27 -14.39
C GLU A 206 11.02 21.00 -14.73
N TRP A 207 10.59 20.24 -15.74
CA TRP A 207 11.34 19.09 -16.23
C TRP A 207 12.69 19.52 -16.80
N LYS A 208 12.73 20.63 -17.56
CA LYS A 208 13.96 21.22 -18.10
C LYS A 208 14.94 21.62 -17.02
N SER A 209 14.46 22.31 -16.00
CA SER A 209 15.21 22.63 -14.79
C SER A 209 15.76 21.36 -14.14
N PHE A 210 14.89 20.38 -13.88
CA PHE A 210 15.28 19.13 -13.24
C PHE A 210 16.37 18.36 -13.99
N TYR A 211 16.22 18.11 -15.29
CA TYR A 211 17.24 17.37 -16.03
C TYR A 211 18.53 18.15 -16.22
N THR A 212 18.47 19.49 -16.23
CA THR A 212 19.67 20.34 -16.29
C THR A 212 20.40 20.32 -14.96
N SER A 213 19.69 20.38 -13.83
CA SER A 213 20.24 20.22 -12.49
C SER A 213 20.87 18.84 -12.29
N MET A 214 20.31 17.77 -12.89
CA MET A 214 20.95 16.45 -12.89
C MET A 214 22.34 16.47 -13.54
N ARG A 215 22.58 17.26 -14.60
CA ARG A 215 23.91 17.39 -15.23
C ARG A 215 24.92 18.03 -14.27
N SER A 216 24.49 19.06 -13.53
CA SER A 216 25.33 19.67 -12.49
C SER A 216 25.56 18.72 -11.31
N TYR A 217 24.56 17.89 -10.96
CA TYR A 217 24.61 16.98 -9.83
C TYR A 217 25.64 15.85 -10.01
N VAL A 218 25.76 15.31 -11.23
CA VAL A 218 26.69 14.23 -11.57
C VAL A 218 28.12 14.73 -11.87
N ALA A 219 28.33 16.04 -12.01
CA ALA A 219 29.61 16.59 -12.41
C ALA A 219 30.72 16.30 -11.39
N LYS A 220 31.51 15.25 -11.64
CA LYS A 220 32.51 14.68 -10.71
C LYS A 220 33.52 15.71 -10.21
N VAL A 221 34.15 16.46 -11.11
CA VAL A 221 35.16 17.48 -10.78
C VAL A 221 34.55 18.61 -9.96
N LYS A 222 33.42 19.18 -10.43
CA LYS A 222 32.74 20.29 -9.78
C LYS A 222 32.31 19.95 -8.34
N ASN A 223 31.81 18.74 -8.13
CA ASN A 223 31.29 18.31 -6.84
C ASN A 223 32.31 17.51 -6.00
N ARG A 224 33.56 17.36 -6.47
CA ARG A 224 34.64 16.62 -5.80
C ARG A 224 34.22 15.20 -5.38
N LEU A 225 33.55 14.49 -6.29
CA LEU A 225 33.00 13.16 -6.02
C LEU A 225 34.08 12.08 -6.12
N THR A 226 33.98 11.09 -5.26
CA THR A 226 34.67 9.80 -5.46
C THR A 226 34.10 9.07 -6.68
N ASP A 227 34.83 8.11 -7.21
CA ASP A 227 34.41 7.28 -8.35
C ASP A 227 33.08 6.58 -8.07
N LYS A 228 32.96 5.99 -6.88
CA LYS A 228 31.75 5.31 -6.42
C LYS A 228 30.54 6.25 -6.33
N GLU A 229 30.73 7.45 -5.80
CA GLU A 229 29.65 8.45 -5.72
C GLU A 229 29.25 8.96 -7.10
N ALA A 230 30.21 9.21 -7.99
CA ALA A 230 29.93 9.64 -9.36
C ALA A 230 29.13 8.57 -10.11
N PHE A 231 29.51 7.30 -9.98
CA PHE A 231 28.80 6.17 -10.56
C PHE A 231 27.36 6.04 -10.04
N GLU A 232 27.15 6.10 -8.73
CA GLU A 232 25.82 6.06 -8.13
C GLU A 232 24.95 7.25 -8.59
N ARG A 233 25.52 8.45 -8.72
CA ARG A 233 24.76 9.61 -9.23
C ARG A 233 24.41 9.46 -10.71
N GLU A 234 25.30 8.89 -11.54
CA GLU A 234 25.00 8.60 -12.94
C GLU A 234 23.91 7.53 -13.08
N LEU A 235 23.88 6.51 -12.20
CA LEU A 235 22.78 5.55 -12.12
C LEU A 235 21.45 6.29 -11.91
N VAL A 236 21.38 7.15 -10.89
CA VAL A 236 20.16 7.89 -10.56
C VAL A 236 19.73 8.80 -11.70
N ARG A 237 20.68 9.50 -12.34
CA ARG A 237 20.40 10.36 -13.50
C ARG A 237 19.75 9.57 -14.63
N HIS A 238 20.34 8.44 -15.03
CA HIS A 238 19.82 7.63 -16.12
C HIS A 238 18.52 6.92 -15.75
N TRP A 239 18.34 6.54 -14.48
CA TRP A 239 17.07 6.04 -13.96
C TRP A 239 15.96 7.07 -14.15
N CYS A 240 16.19 8.33 -13.77
CA CYS A 240 15.22 9.42 -13.92
C CYS A 240 14.90 9.70 -15.39
N LEU A 241 15.93 9.81 -16.25
CA LEU A 241 15.75 10.08 -17.67
C LEU A 241 14.92 8.98 -18.37
N PHE A 242 15.20 7.71 -18.07
CA PHE A 242 14.42 6.60 -18.62
C PHE A 242 13.00 6.52 -18.04
N ALA A 243 12.82 6.81 -16.74
CA ALA A 243 11.50 6.82 -16.10
C ALA A 243 10.55 7.86 -16.72
N ALA A 244 11.07 9.04 -17.07
CA ALA A 244 10.33 10.13 -17.69
C ALA A 244 9.86 9.83 -19.14
N ASN A 245 10.40 8.79 -19.78
CA ASN A 245 10.07 8.43 -21.16
C ASN A 245 9.34 7.07 -21.28
N SER A 246 9.67 6.10 -20.43
CA SER A 246 9.13 4.74 -20.51
C SER A 246 7.75 4.60 -19.90
N GLY A 247 7.38 5.47 -18.95
CA GLY A 247 6.11 5.36 -18.23
C GLY A 247 6.02 4.12 -17.34
N LEU A 248 7.13 3.43 -17.04
CA LEU A 248 7.14 2.25 -16.16
C LEU A 248 6.78 2.59 -14.72
N ARG A 249 6.22 1.62 -13.98
CA ARG A 249 6.15 1.76 -12.52
C ARG A 249 7.55 1.65 -11.94
N SER A 250 7.83 2.36 -10.86
CA SER A 250 9.14 2.30 -10.19
C SER A 250 9.53 0.88 -9.76
N GLY A 251 8.55 0.03 -9.42
CA GLY A 251 8.81 -1.40 -9.14
C GLY A 251 9.28 -2.18 -10.38
N GLU A 252 8.61 -1.96 -11.52
CA GLU A 252 8.93 -2.62 -12.79
C GLU A 252 10.31 -2.16 -13.30
N GLN A 253 10.61 -0.87 -13.21
CA GLN A 253 11.89 -0.32 -13.67
C GLN A 253 13.08 -0.78 -12.83
N ARG A 254 12.95 -0.91 -11.51
CA ARG A 254 14.03 -1.42 -10.63
C ARG A 254 14.37 -2.88 -10.91
N GLN A 255 13.40 -3.66 -11.38
CA GLN A 255 13.56 -5.09 -11.67
C GLN A 255 13.91 -5.37 -13.14
N LEU A 256 14.03 -4.33 -13.96
CA LEU A 256 14.28 -4.44 -15.39
C LEU A 256 15.71 -4.91 -15.64
N ARG A 257 15.90 -5.95 -16.45
CA ARG A 257 17.20 -6.52 -16.83
C ARG A 257 17.60 -6.11 -18.24
N TRP A 258 18.90 -6.17 -18.54
CA TRP A 258 19.39 -5.90 -19.89
C TRP A 258 18.82 -6.86 -20.93
N SER A 259 18.52 -8.11 -20.54
CA SER A 259 17.83 -9.09 -21.38
C SER A 259 16.35 -8.78 -21.64
N ASP A 260 15.74 -7.88 -20.85
CA ASP A 260 14.35 -7.44 -21.04
C ASP A 260 14.23 -6.33 -22.09
N VAL A 261 15.34 -5.76 -22.58
CA VAL A 261 15.34 -4.61 -23.49
C VAL A 261 16.15 -4.85 -24.76
N SER A 262 15.68 -4.26 -25.86
CA SER A 262 16.46 -4.16 -27.11
C SER A 262 16.33 -2.76 -27.68
N ILE A 263 17.44 -2.20 -28.15
CA ILE A 263 17.52 -0.82 -28.65
C ILE A 263 17.57 -0.85 -30.17
N HIS A 264 16.69 -0.09 -30.81
CA HIS A 264 16.51 -0.04 -32.25
C HIS A 264 16.65 1.40 -32.75
N LYS A 265 17.26 1.56 -33.92
CA LYS A 265 17.34 2.84 -34.63
C LYS A 265 16.16 2.94 -35.57
N GLU A 266 15.39 4.02 -35.46
CA GLU A 266 14.34 4.36 -36.41
C GLU A 266 14.55 5.78 -36.95
N LYS A 267 14.12 6.02 -38.18
CA LYS A 267 14.11 7.37 -38.77
C LYS A 267 12.70 7.94 -38.62
N ASP A 268 12.60 9.14 -38.05
CA ASP A 268 11.36 9.89 -37.91
C ASP A 268 11.59 11.31 -38.45
N ASN A 269 10.87 11.69 -39.51
CA ASN A 269 11.02 13.00 -40.19
C ASN A 269 12.46 13.45 -40.48
N GLY A 270 13.37 12.51 -40.75
CA GLY A 270 14.78 12.79 -41.06
C GLY A 270 15.74 12.70 -39.86
N ASP A 271 15.22 12.69 -38.63
CA ASP A 271 16.00 12.52 -37.41
C ASP A 271 16.12 11.04 -37.03
N GLU A 272 17.31 10.62 -36.57
CA GLU A 272 17.51 9.28 -35.99
C GLU A 272 17.02 9.24 -34.54
N LEU A 273 16.04 8.39 -34.27
CA LEU A 273 15.54 8.10 -32.93
C LEU A 273 15.99 6.72 -32.45
N LEU A 274 16.45 6.66 -31.20
CA LEU A 274 16.76 5.40 -30.51
C LEU A 274 15.57 4.96 -29.66
N LEU A 275 14.80 4.00 -30.18
CA LEU A 275 13.69 3.38 -29.49
C LEU A 275 14.16 2.17 -28.68
N VAL A 276 13.42 1.88 -27.61
CA VAL A 276 13.63 0.72 -26.75
C VAL A 276 12.38 -0.13 -26.79
N ARG A 277 12.52 -1.39 -27.23
CA ARG A 277 11.52 -2.43 -27.00
C ARG A 277 11.74 -3.00 -25.61
N VAL A 278 10.75 -2.84 -24.74
CA VAL A 278 10.80 -3.25 -23.33
C VAL A 278 9.84 -4.41 -23.11
N ASN A 279 10.32 -5.52 -22.57
CA ASN A 279 9.52 -6.64 -22.09
C ASN A 279 9.39 -6.57 -20.57
N ILE A 280 8.16 -6.48 -20.07
CA ILE A 280 7.87 -6.56 -18.64
C ILE A 280 7.37 -7.95 -18.29
N ARG A 281 8.20 -8.69 -17.55
CA ARG A 281 7.94 -10.04 -17.07
C ARG A 281 6.75 -10.08 -16.11
N LYS A 282 5.96 -11.17 -16.16
CA LYS A 282 4.80 -11.41 -15.28
C LYS A 282 5.14 -11.30 -13.79
N GLY A 283 6.35 -11.72 -13.40
CA GLY A 283 6.82 -11.70 -12.01
C GLY A 283 7.01 -10.30 -11.42
N THR A 284 7.32 -9.30 -12.26
CA THR A 284 7.69 -7.95 -11.84
C THR A 284 6.51 -6.97 -11.85
N THR A 285 5.37 -7.38 -12.41
CA THR A 285 4.15 -6.55 -12.44
C THR A 285 3.23 -6.82 -11.26
N LYS A 286 2.64 -5.74 -10.72
CA LYS A 286 1.57 -5.82 -9.72
C LYS A 286 0.35 -6.59 -10.23
N VAL A 287 0.05 -6.47 -11.53
CA VAL A 287 -1.14 -7.05 -12.16
C VAL A 287 -0.91 -8.49 -12.67
N ARG A 288 0.30 -9.02 -12.53
CA ARG A 288 0.69 -10.36 -13.00
C ARG A 288 0.34 -10.59 -14.48
N LYS A 289 0.50 -9.56 -15.31
CA LYS A 289 0.37 -9.62 -16.76
C LYS A 289 1.68 -9.21 -17.39
N GLU A 290 2.16 -10.00 -18.33
CA GLU A 290 3.29 -9.61 -19.17
C GLU A 290 2.85 -8.59 -20.21
N ARG A 291 3.77 -7.74 -20.64
CA ARG A 291 3.54 -6.82 -21.75
C ARG A 291 4.86 -6.47 -22.42
N THR A 292 4.80 -6.25 -23.73
CA THR A 292 5.90 -5.69 -24.49
C THR A 292 5.43 -4.39 -25.13
N PHE A 293 6.26 -3.35 -25.04
CA PHE A 293 5.96 -2.06 -25.63
C PHE A 293 7.23 -1.34 -26.07
N TRP A 294 7.05 -0.26 -26.82
CA TRP A 294 8.13 0.58 -27.34
C TRP A 294 8.11 1.93 -26.65
N CYS A 295 9.27 2.47 -26.31
CA CYS A 295 9.41 3.82 -25.77
C CYS A 295 10.69 4.51 -26.24
N ARG A 296 10.75 5.83 -26.07
CA ARG A 296 11.97 6.62 -26.24
C ARG A 296 12.94 6.37 -25.07
N GLY A 297 14.19 6.81 -25.24
CA GLY A 297 15.24 6.76 -24.21
C GLY A 297 16.31 5.70 -24.44
N GLY A 298 16.46 5.19 -25.66
CA GLY A 298 17.54 4.27 -26.01
C GLY A 298 18.92 4.91 -25.89
N ASP A 299 19.03 6.21 -26.12
CA ASP A 299 20.26 6.98 -25.90
C ASP A 299 20.67 7.00 -24.42
N TYR A 300 19.70 7.11 -23.50
CA TYR A 300 19.97 7.05 -22.06
C TYR A 300 20.45 5.66 -21.63
N LEU A 301 19.82 4.60 -22.14
CA LEU A 301 20.26 3.24 -21.82
C LEU A 301 21.63 2.94 -22.43
N GLN A 302 21.91 3.33 -23.68
CA GLN A 302 23.24 3.14 -24.28
C GLN A 302 24.33 3.85 -23.48
N ARG A 303 24.09 5.11 -23.11
CA ARG A 303 25.02 5.90 -22.31
C ARG A 303 25.25 5.27 -20.93
N TRP A 304 24.18 4.83 -20.27
CA TRP A 304 24.30 4.15 -18.99
C TRP A 304 25.10 2.83 -19.11
N LYS A 305 24.82 2.02 -20.13
CA LYS A 305 25.56 0.78 -20.41
C LYS A 305 27.05 1.04 -20.64
N ALA A 306 27.39 2.15 -21.32
CA ALA A 306 28.78 2.55 -21.53
C ALA A 306 29.46 2.95 -20.22
N ILE A 307 28.78 3.71 -19.35
CA ILE A 307 29.29 4.09 -18.03
C ILE A 307 29.49 2.84 -17.15
N GLN A 308 28.56 1.88 -17.13
CA GLN A 308 28.76 0.62 -16.41
C GLN A 308 30.05 -0.09 -16.84
N LYS A 309 30.29 -0.18 -18.16
CA LYS A 309 31.51 -0.78 -18.69
C LYS A 309 32.78 -0.03 -18.32
N GLU A 310 32.75 1.31 -18.34
CA GLU A 310 33.89 2.15 -17.91
C GLU A 310 34.28 1.87 -16.46
N TYR A 311 33.29 1.62 -15.61
CA TYR A 311 33.48 1.30 -14.19
C TYR A 311 33.71 -0.20 -13.92
N GLY A 312 33.75 -1.04 -14.96
CA GLY A 312 33.99 -2.49 -14.83
C GLY A 312 32.79 -3.32 -14.37
N GLU A 313 31.58 -2.75 -14.40
CA GLU A 313 30.36 -3.41 -13.93
C GLU A 313 29.68 -4.26 -15.01
N SER A 314 28.99 -5.32 -14.57
CA SER A 314 28.27 -6.22 -15.46
C SER A 314 27.12 -5.52 -16.20
N THR A 315 26.95 -5.86 -17.48
CA THR A 315 25.85 -5.36 -18.32
C THR A 315 24.88 -6.44 -18.79
N ASP A 316 24.84 -7.55 -18.05
CA ASP A 316 23.97 -8.71 -18.33
C ASP A 316 22.83 -8.84 -17.29
N GLY A 317 22.96 -8.17 -16.16
CA GLY A 317 22.02 -8.21 -15.04
C GLY A 317 20.94 -7.12 -15.07
N LEU A 318 20.56 -6.63 -13.89
CA LEU A 318 19.67 -5.49 -13.70
C LEU A 318 20.24 -4.22 -14.36
N ILE A 319 19.38 -3.49 -15.07
CA ILE A 319 19.78 -2.25 -15.75
C ILE A 319 20.16 -1.21 -14.71
N PHE A 320 19.31 -0.96 -13.71
CA PHE A 320 19.54 0.06 -12.70
C PHE A 320 19.98 -0.55 -11.38
N SER A 321 21.22 -1.01 -11.36
CA SER A 321 21.91 -1.58 -10.20
C SER A 321 23.35 -1.08 -10.15
N LEU A 322 23.92 -1.08 -8.94
CA LEU A 322 25.33 -0.73 -8.74
C LEU A 322 26.27 -1.90 -9.08
N ASP A 323 25.80 -3.14 -8.97
CA ASP A 323 26.58 -4.37 -9.20
C ASP A 323 25.99 -5.26 -10.31
N GLY A 324 24.81 -4.88 -10.83
CA GLY A 324 24.07 -5.66 -11.82
C GLY A 324 23.19 -6.76 -11.23
N GLU A 325 23.26 -7.04 -9.93
CA GLU A 325 22.53 -8.15 -9.30
C GLU A 325 21.45 -7.69 -8.34
N GLU A 326 21.76 -6.73 -7.47
CA GLU A 326 20.86 -6.26 -6.43
C GLU A 326 20.00 -5.07 -6.89
N GLU A 327 18.73 -5.04 -6.46
CA GLU A 327 17.84 -3.91 -6.76
C GLU A 327 18.35 -2.64 -6.08
N TYR A 328 18.52 -1.56 -6.84
CA TYR A 328 18.90 -0.27 -6.25
C TYR A 328 17.87 0.20 -5.21
N GLU A 329 18.36 0.53 -4.00
CA GLU A 329 17.45 0.69 -2.87
C GLU A 329 16.64 1.98 -2.96
N ARG A 330 15.33 1.84 -2.70
CA ARG A 330 14.39 2.97 -2.80
C ARG A 330 14.79 4.16 -1.94
N TYR A 331 15.30 3.95 -0.73
CA TYR A 331 15.68 5.04 0.16
C TYR A 331 16.87 5.85 -0.40
N ARG A 332 17.82 5.19 -1.09
CA ARG A 332 18.96 5.87 -1.74
C ARG A 332 18.47 6.71 -2.91
N LEU A 333 17.61 6.14 -3.78
CA LEU A 333 16.99 6.89 -4.87
C LEU A 333 16.27 8.15 -4.35
N HIS A 334 15.49 8.04 -3.28
CA HIS A 334 14.78 9.18 -2.66
C HIS A 334 15.73 10.18 -2.00
N ARG A 335 16.89 9.74 -1.49
CA ARG A 335 17.94 10.65 -1.00
C ARG A 335 18.53 11.47 -2.15
N HIS A 336 18.95 10.84 -3.24
CA HIS A 336 19.49 11.55 -4.40
C HIS A 336 18.45 12.46 -5.06
N TRP A 337 17.20 11.99 -5.17
CA TRP A 337 16.07 12.80 -5.65
C TRP A 337 15.95 14.12 -4.91
N ARG A 338 15.94 14.09 -3.57
CA ARG A 338 15.87 15.31 -2.74
C ARG A 338 17.05 16.24 -3.00
N GLN A 339 18.26 15.70 -3.14
CA GLN A 339 19.44 16.51 -3.45
C GLN A 339 19.33 17.19 -4.82
N ILE A 340 18.82 16.49 -5.84
CA ILE A 340 18.62 17.08 -7.17
C ILE A 340 17.53 18.16 -7.12
N MET A 341 16.42 17.91 -6.42
CA MET A 341 15.33 18.89 -6.24
C MET A 341 15.84 20.21 -5.65
N LEU A 342 16.77 20.16 -4.70
CA LEU A 342 17.38 21.36 -4.09
C LEU A 342 18.15 22.22 -5.11
N LEU A 343 18.66 21.61 -6.18
CA LEU A 343 19.38 22.28 -7.27
C LEU A 343 18.47 22.84 -8.37
N THR A 344 17.16 22.61 -8.28
CA THR A 344 16.20 23.15 -9.26
C THR A 344 15.70 24.53 -8.85
N ASP A 345 15.09 25.24 -9.79
CA ASP A 345 14.35 26.49 -9.58
C ASP A 345 12.83 26.28 -9.31
N ILE A 346 12.39 25.02 -9.19
CA ILE A 346 10.98 24.66 -8.93
C ILE A 346 10.52 25.28 -7.60
N ALA A 347 9.26 25.70 -7.48
CA ALA A 347 8.73 26.25 -6.21
C ALA A 347 8.82 25.23 -5.04
N LEU A 348 9.13 25.71 -3.83
CA LEU A 348 9.42 24.85 -2.66
C LEU A 348 8.24 23.92 -2.30
N ASP A 349 7.03 24.47 -2.26
CA ASP A 349 5.80 23.73 -2.02
C ASP A 349 5.60 22.60 -3.04
N LYS A 350 5.93 22.83 -4.31
CA LYS A 350 5.85 21.82 -5.35
C LYS A 350 6.95 20.76 -5.24
N ARG A 351 8.16 21.11 -4.81
CA ARG A 351 9.25 20.13 -4.59
C ARG A 351 8.87 19.07 -3.57
N GLU A 352 8.10 19.41 -2.55
CA GLU A 352 7.64 18.46 -1.52
C GLU A 352 6.60 17.46 -2.05
N LEU A 353 5.86 17.84 -3.10
CA LEU A 353 4.87 16.99 -3.75
C LEU A 353 5.48 16.09 -4.83
N LEU A 354 6.57 16.52 -5.46
CA LEU A 354 7.25 15.78 -6.52
C LEU A 354 8.13 14.66 -5.94
N VAL A 355 7.84 13.44 -6.39
CA VAL A 355 8.57 12.21 -6.00
C VAL A 355 9.03 11.47 -7.26
N PRO A 356 9.91 10.47 -7.19
CA PRO A 356 10.32 9.69 -8.37
C PRO A 356 9.16 9.11 -9.19
N TYR A 357 8.02 8.82 -8.55
CA TYR A 357 6.80 8.37 -9.24
C TYR A 357 6.15 9.45 -10.12
N SER A 358 6.38 10.75 -9.85
CA SER A 358 5.95 11.88 -10.66
C SER A 358 6.52 11.84 -12.09
N LEU A 359 7.67 11.18 -12.31
CA LEU A 359 8.22 10.98 -13.66
C LEU A 359 7.33 10.10 -14.53
N ARG A 360 6.66 9.11 -13.93
CA ARG A 360 5.65 8.32 -14.64
C ARG A 360 4.44 9.19 -14.99
N HIS A 361 4.04 10.10 -14.10
CA HIS A 361 2.99 11.08 -14.44
C HIS A 361 3.42 11.93 -15.62
N LEU A 362 4.67 12.41 -15.65
CA LEU A 362 5.20 13.21 -16.75
C LEU A 362 5.19 12.41 -18.07
N ALA A 363 5.65 11.16 -18.05
CA ALA A 363 5.65 10.28 -19.22
C ALA A 363 4.24 10.09 -19.79
N ILE A 364 3.25 9.81 -18.93
CA ILE A 364 1.85 9.63 -19.34
C ILE A 364 1.29 10.92 -19.90
N THR A 365 1.49 12.06 -19.22
CA THR A 365 1.06 13.38 -19.69
C THR A 365 1.62 13.68 -21.08
N ASN A 366 2.93 13.48 -21.28
CA ASN A 366 3.57 13.72 -22.57
C ASN A 366 2.97 12.86 -23.69
N GLN A 367 2.73 11.56 -23.46
CA GLN A 367 2.09 10.69 -24.45
C GLN A 367 0.67 11.15 -24.80
N VAL A 368 -0.11 11.55 -23.78
CA VAL A 368 -1.47 12.06 -23.97
C VAL A 368 -1.47 13.38 -24.76
N LEU A 369 -0.48 14.25 -24.55
CA LEU A 369 -0.29 15.50 -25.29
C LEU A 369 0.18 15.27 -26.73
N SER A 370 0.98 14.23 -26.96
CA SER A 370 1.38 13.79 -28.31
C SER A 370 0.24 13.14 -29.11
N GLY A 371 -0.99 13.10 -28.57
CA GLY A 371 -2.16 12.58 -29.27
C GLY A 371 -2.35 11.07 -29.19
N VAL A 372 -1.54 10.36 -28.40
CA VAL A 372 -1.69 8.90 -28.21
C VAL A 372 -3.03 8.60 -27.51
N SER A 373 -3.72 7.55 -27.96
CA SER A 373 -5.01 7.17 -27.38
C SER A 373 -4.86 6.72 -25.92
N LEU A 374 -5.88 7.00 -25.09
CA LEU A 374 -5.83 6.60 -23.67
C LEU A 374 -5.74 5.08 -23.49
N SER A 375 -6.32 4.32 -24.42
CA SER A 375 -6.24 2.86 -24.45
C SER A 375 -4.81 2.38 -24.67
N ASP A 376 -4.08 2.99 -25.60
CA ASP A 376 -2.68 2.64 -25.86
C ASP A 376 -1.79 3.02 -24.68
N VAL A 377 -1.96 4.24 -24.13
CA VAL A 377 -1.21 4.66 -22.93
C VAL A 377 -1.50 3.72 -21.75
N ALA A 378 -2.76 3.30 -21.57
CA ALA A 378 -3.15 2.34 -20.54
C ALA A 378 -2.45 0.99 -20.73
N PHE A 379 -2.41 0.49 -21.97
CA PHE A 379 -1.71 -0.75 -22.32
C PHE A 379 -0.21 -0.64 -22.02
N TYR A 380 0.47 0.38 -22.55
CA TYR A 380 1.92 0.59 -22.35
C TYR A 380 2.29 0.73 -20.88
N CYS A 381 1.53 1.55 -20.15
CA CYS A 381 1.78 1.82 -18.75
C CYS A 381 1.29 0.68 -17.83
N GLY A 382 0.61 -0.34 -18.37
CA GLY A 382 0.06 -1.47 -17.61
C GLY A 382 -0.94 -1.02 -16.55
N THR A 383 -1.81 -0.06 -16.87
CA THR A 383 -2.80 0.54 -15.96
C THR A 383 -4.20 0.47 -16.59
N SER A 384 -5.25 0.71 -15.81
CA SER A 384 -6.62 0.75 -16.38
C SER A 384 -6.88 2.09 -17.06
N VAL A 385 -7.66 2.08 -18.16
CA VAL A 385 -8.12 3.29 -18.85
C VAL A 385 -8.83 4.22 -17.87
N LYS A 386 -9.75 3.69 -17.06
CA LYS A 386 -10.44 4.45 -16.01
C LYS A 386 -9.50 5.19 -15.05
N GLN A 387 -8.36 4.59 -14.68
CA GLN A 387 -7.36 5.27 -13.85
C GLN A 387 -6.67 6.39 -14.60
N ILE A 388 -6.37 6.21 -15.89
CA ILE A 388 -5.82 7.30 -16.71
C ILE A 388 -6.87 8.40 -16.88
N GLU A 389 -8.12 8.07 -17.19
CA GLU A 389 -9.19 9.06 -17.33
C GLU A 389 -9.36 9.89 -16.06
N SER A 390 -9.54 9.25 -14.90
CA SER A 390 -9.70 9.94 -13.61
C SER A 390 -8.52 10.84 -13.19
N THR A 391 -7.35 10.69 -13.83
CA THR A 391 -6.12 11.40 -13.47
C THR A 391 -5.73 12.41 -14.56
N TYR A 392 -5.79 12.03 -15.82
CA TYR A 392 -5.25 12.81 -16.94
C TYR A 392 -6.32 13.33 -17.89
N TYR A 393 -7.60 12.94 -17.75
CA TYR A 393 -8.67 13.52 -18.58
C TYR A 393 -8.95 14.98 -18.23
N HIS A 394 -8.67 15.38 -16.99
CA HIS A 394 -8.72 16.77 -16.55
C HIS A 394 -7.54 17.60 -17.08
N LEU A 395 -6.57 16.95 -17.74
CA LEU A 395 -5.43 17.64 -18.31
C LEU A 395 -5.77 18.09 -19.73
N ASN A 396 -6.06 19.38 -19.77
CA ASN A 396 -5.21 20.37 -20.42
C ASN A 396 -6.05 21.21 -21.37
N GLU A 397 -6.24 22.47 -21.02
CA GLU A 397 -6.87 23.48 -21.87
C GLU A 397 -6.21 23.49 -23.26
N GLU A 398 -4.91 23.20 -23.36
CA GLU A 398 -4.21 23.03 -24.64
C GLU A 398 -4.74 21.87 -25.49
N LYS A 399 -5.09 20.74 -24.88
CA LYS A 399 -5.71 19.60 -25.58
C LYS A 399 -7.16 19.92 -25.92
N MET A 400 -7.90 20.61 -25.05
CA MET A 400 -9.23 21.13 -25.37
C MET A 400 -9.18 22.14 -26.53
N ARG A 401 -8.17 23.02 -26.56
CA ARG A 401 -7.89 23.96 -27.65
C ARG A 401 -7.53 23.21 -28.93
N ALA A 402 -6.66 22.19 -28.86
CA ALA A 402 -6.28 21.37 -30.01
C ALA A 402 -7.44 20.53 -30.57
N VAL A 403 -8.33 20.03 -29.70
CA VAL A 403 -9.56 19.34 -30.11
C VAL A 403 -10.57 20.34 -30.67
N ALA A 404 -10.70 21.53 -30.09
CA ALA A 404 -11.57 22.59 -30.59
C ALA A 404 -11.14 23.11 -31.96
N THR A 405 -9.84 23.08 -32.28
CA THR A 405 -9.31 23.45 -33.60
C THR A 405 -9.30 22.29 -34.59
N ALA A 406 -9.64 21.06 -34.17
CA ALA A 406 -9.71 19.91 -35.07
C ALA A 406 -10.87 20.09 -36.06
N ARG A 407 -10.55 20.11 -37.36
CA ARG A 407 -11.53 20.24 -38.45
C ARG A 407 -11.79 18.89 -39.11
N PHE A 408 -12.99 18.72 -39.64
CA PHE A 408 -13.33 17.60 -40.49
C PHE A 408 -14.03 18.11 -41.76
N VAL A 409 -13.90 17.35 -42.84
CA VAL A 409 -14.64 17.60 -44.09
C VAL A 409 -15.55 16.41 -44.36
N ARG A 410 -16.77 16.69 -44.84
CA ARG A 410 -17.66 15.67 -45.39
C ARG A 410 -17.57 15.67 -46.92
N ARG A 411 -17.25 14.52 -47.51
CA ARG A 411 -17.34 14.26 -48.95
C ARG A 411 -18.05 12.93 -49.16
N ASP A 412 -19.03 12.90 -50.06
CA ASP A 412 -19.76 11.68 -50.46
C ASP A 412 -20.31 10.86 -49.28
N GLY A 413 -20.86 11.52 -48.27
CA GLY A 413 -21.41 10.87 -47.08
C GLY A 413 -20.37 10.31 -46.09
N LYS A 414 -19.07 10.49 -46.34
CA LYS A 414 -17.96 10.06 -45.47
C LYS A 414 -17.28 11.25 -44.80
N ILE A 415 -16.81 11.03 -43.56
CA ILE A 415 -16.13 12.03 -42.74
C ILE A 415 -14.62 11.81 -42.85
N TYR A 416 -13.88 12.87 -43.17
CA TYR A 416 -12.42 12.89 -43.26
C TYR A 416 -11.86 13.88 -42.24
N ALA A 417 -10.91 13.45 -41.41
CA ALA A 417 -10.19 14.34 -40.49
C ALA A 417 -9.16 15.16 -41.28
N LEU A 418 -9.18 16.50 -41.13
CA LEU A 418 -8.12 17.35 -41.66
C LEU A 418 -6.93 17.26 -40.69
N GLY A 419 -5.82 16.67 -41.13
CA GLY A 419 -4.56 16.73 -40.38
C GLY A 419 -4.08 18.19 -40.25
N LYS A 420 -3.24 18.46 -39.24
CA LYS A 420 -2.54 19.75 -39.12
C LYS A 420 -1.63 19.93 -40.33
N GLU A 421 -2.07 20.71 -41.31
CA GLU A 421 -1.13 21.39 -42.20
C GLU A 421 -0.30 22.32 -41.30
N ILE A 422 0.98 22.00 -41.14
CA ILE A 422 1.96 22.95 -40.65
C ILE A 422 2.00 24.00 -41.75
N ALA A 423 1.47 25.19 -41.47
CA ALA A 423 1.71 26.35 -42.30
C ALA A 423 3.23 26.59 -42.28
N GLU A 424 3.89 26.28 -43.39
CA GLU A 424 5.17 26.90 -43.71
C GLU A 424 4.86 28.37 -44.06
N ASP A 425 5.20 29.27 -43.14
CA ASP A 425 5.46 30.69 -43.42
C ASP A 425 6.76 31.09 -42.72
#